data_AF-D8QLP4-F1
#
_entry.id   AF-D8QLP4-F1
#
_cell.length_a   1.000
_cell.length_b   1.000
_cell.length_c   1.000
_cell.angle_alpha   90.00
_cell.angle_beta   90.00
_cell.angle_gamma   90.00
#
_symmetry.space_group_name_H-M   'P 1'
#
loop_
_entity.id
_entity.type
_entity.pdbx_description
1 polymer ?
#
loop_
_entity_poly.entity_id
_entity_poly.type
_entity_poly.pdbx_seq_one_letter_code
_entity_poly.pdbx_strand_id
1 'polypeptide(L)'
;MSTTKGVTWTCDENDEDCRLMVISPGMVDQKADVYRDERGHCYSQLPDYHGLCYVTTYSNIYESCKARLRDRKTGEKLFYGDQCFTIYKWLERLEAATGISRNNGLYECERRDGMPILMLVIACSDKVDTLPHPKKRIQAFKDFLRTKKEPMVKQIRQPRMYSG
;
A
#
# COMPACT_ATOMS: atom_id res chain seq x y z
N MET A 1 6.34 15.75 19.38
CA MET A 1 7.44 14.78 19.21
C MET A 1 7.81 14.78 17.74
N SER A 2 9.00 15.29 17.41
CA SER A 2 9.50 15.37 16.04
C SER A 2 9.98 13.99 15.60
N THR A 3 9.17 13.28 14.82
CA THR A 3 9.61 12.06 14.14
C THR A 3 10.40 12.45 12.91
N THR A 4 11.72 12.28 12.96
CA THR A 4 12.56 12.19 11.77
C THR A 4 11.88 11.19 10.83
N LYS A 5 11.32 11.66 9.70
CA LYS A 5 10.77 10.75 8.69
C LYS A 5 11.94 9.94 8.14
N GLY A 6 12.07 8.70 8.62
CA GLY A 6 12.99 7.73 8.06
C GLY A 6 12.66 7.48 6.59
N VAL A 7 13.64 6.96 5.85
CA VAL A 7 13.45 6.51 4.47
C VAL A 7 12.27 5.53 4.44
N THR A 8 11.35 5.68 3.49
CA THR A 8 10.13 4.85 3.39
C THR A 8 10.22 3.78 2.30
N TRP A 9 11.33 3.75 1.56
CA TRP A 9 11.57 2.86 0.43
C TRP A 9 13.02 2.38 0.39
N THR A 10 13.27 1.32 -0.37
CA THR A 10 14.60 0.74 -0.59
C THR A 10 14.68 0.19 -2.01
N CYS A 11 15.88 0.13 -2.58
CA CYS A 11 16.14 -0.59 -3.84
C CYS A 11 16.61 -2.03 -3.58
N ASP A 12 16.84 -2.41 -2.31
CA ASP A 12 17.22 -3.77 -1.94
C ASP A 12 15.98 -4.64 -1.74
N GLU A 13 15.78 -5.63 -2.62
CA GLU A 13 14.67 -6.58 -2.51
C GLU A 13 14.79 -7.51 -1.29
N ASN A 14 16.00 -7.66 -0.74
CA ASN A 14 16.31 -8.54 0.39
C ASN A 14 16.44 -7.80 1.72
N ASP A 15 16.10 -6.50 1.74
CA ASP A 15 16.19 -5.65 2.92
C ASP A 15 15.57 -6.34 4.15
N GLU A 16 16.28 -6.26 5.27
CA GLU A 16 15.85 -6.85 6.53
C GLU A 16 14.64 -6.10 7.09
N ASP A 17 14.51 -4.80 6.83
CA ASP A 17 13.35 -4.02 7.24
C ASP A 17 12.20 -4.18 6.24
N CYS A 18 11.34 -5.16 6.54
CA CYS A 18 10.15 -5.43 5.75
C CYS A 18 9.13 -4.27 5.72
N ARG A 19 9.36 -3.17 6.44
CA ARG A 19 8.51 -1.96 6.41
C ARG A 19 8.85 -1.01 5.26
N LEU A 20 10.04 -1.13 4.67
CA LEU A 20 10.44 -0.33 3.52
C LEU A 20 9.79 -0.84 2.24
N MET A 21 9.22 0.08 1.45
CA MET A 21 8.69 -0.27 0.13
C MET A 21 9.83 -0.53 -0.85
N VAL A 22 9.83 -1.69 -1.51
CA VAL A 22 10.87 -2.00 -2.49
C VAL A 22 10.50 -1.37 -3.83
N ILE A 23 11.39 -0.55 -4.40
CA ILE A 23 11.18 0.08 -5.71
C ILE A 23 12.31 -0.31 -6.67
N SER A 24 12.01 -0.44 -7.96
CA SER A 24 13.07 -0.61 -8.96
C SER A 24 13.93 0.66 -9.05
N PRO A 25 15.22 0.55 -9.43
CA PRO A 25 16.05 1.72 -9.71
C PRO A 25 15.40 2.69 -10.73
N GLY A 26 14.71 2.15 -11.74
CA GLY A 26 14.01 2.95 -12.74
C GLY A 26 12.90 3.85 -12.17
N MET A 27 12.33 3.52 -11.00
CA MET A 27 11.40 4.40 -10.30
C MET A 27 12.09 5.62 -9.68
N VAL A 28 13.35 5.50 -9.27
CA VAL A 28 14.13 6.60 -8.67
C VAL A 28 14.44 7.66 -9.73
N ASP A 29 14.71 7.21 -10.96
CA ASP A 29 15.09 8.06 -12.08
C ASP A 29 13.88 8.55 -12.92
N GLN A 30 12.64 8.26 -12.49
CA GLN A 30 11.46 8.73 -13.20
C GLN A 30 11.42 10.25 -13.28
N LYS A 31 11.28 10.76 -14.50
CA LYS A 31 11.08 12.18 -14.79
C LYS A 31 9.64 12.39 -15.22
N ALA A 32 9.06 13.49 -14.76
CA ALA A 32 7.75 13.90 -15.23
C ALA A 32 7.87 14.45 -16.65
N ASP A 33 7.01 13.97 -17.54
CA ASP A 33 6.86 14.55 -18.86
C ASP A 33 6.09 15.87 -18.73
N VAL A 34 6.46 16.86 -19.55
CA VAL A 34 5.80 18.18 -19.58
C VAL A 34 4.85 18.23 -20.76
N TYR A 35 3.58 18.48 -20.46
CA TYR A 35 2.49 18.62 -21.42
C TYR A 35 1.98 20.06 -21.42
N ARG A 36 1.26 20.43 -22.49
CA ARG A 36 0.55 21.72 -22.58
C ARG A 36 -0.94 21.47 -22.78
N ASP A 37 -1.77 22.20 -22.05
CA ASP A 37 -3.22 22.20 -22.27
C ASP A 37 -3.59 23.06 -23.49
N GLU A 38 -4.88 23.05 -23.86
CA GLU A 38 -5.42 23.83 -24.99
C GLU A 38 -5.28 25.35 -24.81
N ARG A 39 -5.05 25.81 -23.58
CA ARG A 39 -4.83 27.23 -23.22
C ARG A 39 -3.33 27.58 -23.14
N GLY A 40 -2.45 26.62 -23.42
CA GLY A 40 -1.00 26.78 -23.37
C GLY A 40 -0.38 26.68 -21.98
N HIS A 41 -1.13 26.32 -20.94
CA HIS A 41 -0.57 26.09 -19.60
C HIS A 41 0.24 24.79 -19.60
N CYS A 42 1.43 24.85 -18.98
CA CYS A 42 2.27 23.68 -18.81
C CYS A 42 1.86 22.91 -17.56
N TYR A 43 1.76 21.59 -17.67
CA TYR A 43 1.62 20.70 -16.53
C TYR A 43 2.58 19.51 -16.67
N SER A 44 3.02 18.98 -15.53
CA SER A 44 3.93 17.85 -15.47
C SER A 44 3.15 16.61 -15.04
N GLN A 45 3.37 15.49 -15.72
CA GLN A 45 2.76 14.21 -15.39
C GLN A 45 3.85 13.14 -15.26
N LEU A 46 3.86 12.45 -14.13
CA LEU A 46 4.70 11.27 -13.96
C LEU A 46 4.15 10.11 -14.80
N PRO A 47 5.03 9.27 -15.35
CA PRO A 47 4.60 8.09 -16.08
C PRO A 47 3.84 7.13 -15.15
N ASP A 48 2.97 6.33 -15.77
CA ASP A 48 2.34 5.20 -15.08
C ASP A 48 3.42 4.22 -14.59
N TYR A 49 3.12 3.49 -13.52
CA TYR A 49 4.03 2.49 -12.98
C TYR A 49 3.27 1.21 -12.60
N HIS A 50 4.01 0.17 -12.25
CA HIS A 50 3.48 -1.13 -11.90
C HIS A 50 3.71 -1.38 -10.41
N GLY A 51 2.65 -1.76 -9.70
CA GLY A 51 2.69 -2.14 -8.30
C GLY A 51 2.44 -3.63 -8.12
N LEU A 52 3.19 -4.25 -7.22
CA LEU A 52 2.86 -5.57 -6.67
C LEU A 52 1.97 -5.36 -5.44
N CYS A 53 0.71 -5.80 -5.50
CA CYS A 53 -0.32 -5.34 -4.55
C CYS A 53 -1.14 -6.47 -3.93
N TYR A 54 -1.58 -6.27 -2.70
CA TYR A 54 -2.77 -6.93 -2.15
C TYR A 54 -4.00 -6.04 -2.27
N VAL A 55 -5.19 -6.65 -2.30
CA VAL A 55 -6.47 -5.93 -2.25
C VAL A 55 -7.30 -6.50 -1.12
N THR A 56 -7.87 -5.62 -0.30
CA THR A 56 -8.79 -5.99 0.77
C THR A 56 -10.02 -5.10 0.75
N THR A 57 -11.16 -5.65 1.17
CA THR A 57 -12.41 -4.90 1.33
C THR A 57 -12.55 -4.44 2.78
N TYR A 58 -13.40 -3.43 3.01
CA TYR A 58 -13.78 -3.02 4.35
C TYR A 58 -14.43 -4.15 5.16
N SER A 59 -15.22 -5.01 4.51
CA SER A 59 -15.80 -6.20 5.14
C SER A 59 -14.71 -7.18 5.62
N ASN A 60 -13.68 -7.45 4.81
CA ASN A 60 -12.57 -8.31 5.22
C ASN A 60 -11.77 -7.71 6.39
N ILE A 61 -11.62 -6.38 6.42
CA ILE A 61 -10.98 -5.67 7.52
C ILE A 61 -11.81 -5.84 8.80
N TYR A 62 -13.12 -5.64 8.71
CA TYR A 62 -14.04 -5.82 9.84
C TYR A 62 -13.98 -7.25 10.39
N GLU A 63 -14.03 -8.27 9.53
CA GLU A 63 -13.90 -9.67 9.96
C GLU A 63 -12.51 -9.97 10.55
N SER A 64 -11.44 -9.39 9.99
CA SER A 64 -10.08 -9.50 10.55
C SER A 64 -9.96 -8.90 11.95
N CYS A 65 -10.68 -7.80 12.21
CA CYS A 65 -10.78 -7.20 13.53
C CYS A 65 -11.54 -8.11 14.50
N LYS A 66 -12.67 -8.68 14.08
CA LYS A 66 -13.49 -9.60 14.91
C LYS A 66 -12.80 -10.91 15.23
N ALA A 67 -12.00 -11.42 14.31
CA ALA A 67 -11.22 -12.65 14.51
C ALA A 67 -10.07 -12.49 15.53
N ARG A 68 -9.96 -11.34 16.21
CA ARG A 68 -9.06 -11.11 17.34
C ARG A 68 -9.90 -11.00 18.61
N LEU A 69 -9.87 -12.06 19.41
CA LEU A 69 -10.58 -12.12 20.69
C LEU A 69 -9.75 -11.56 21.86
N ARG A 70 -8.45 -11.27 21.64
CA ARG A 70 -7.53 -10.82 22.69
C ARG A 70 -6.55 -9.75 22.20
N ASP A 71 -6.19 -8.83 23.09
CA ASP A 71 -5.12 -7.87 22.84
C ASP A 71 -3.74 -8.55 22.86
N ARG A 72 -2.83 -8.15 21.98
CA ARG A 72 -1.51 -8.79 21.85
C ARG A 72 -0.52 -8.34 22.94
N LYS A 73 -0.71 -7.15 23.51
CA LYS A 73 0.15 -6.60 24.56
C LYS A 73 -0.33 -7.01 25.95
N THR A 74 -1.63 -6.94 26.21
CA THR A 74 -2.19 -7.21 27.55
C THR A 74 -2.74 -8.64 27.70
N GLY A 75 -3.05 -9.34 26.60
CA GLY A 75 -3.64 -10.69 26.64
C GLY A 75 -5.12 -10.73 27.06
N GLU A 76 -5.69 -9.56 27.40
CA GLU A 76 -7.07 -9.41 27.83
C GLU A 76 -8.06 -9.67 26.70
N LYS A 77 -9.25 -10.12 27.06
CA LYS A 77 -10.34 -10.36 26.10
C LYS A 77 -10.86 -9.03 25.58
N LEU A 78 -10.92 -8.88 24.27
CA LEU A 78 -11.45 -7.68 23.63
C LEU A 78 -12.98 -7.67 23.69
N PHE A 79 -13.58 -6.52 24.00
CA PHE A 79 -15.03 -6.35 24.10
C PHE A 79 -15.58 -5.51 22.94
N TYR A 80 -16.82 -5.78 22.56
CA TYR A 80 -17.50 -5.02 21.51
C TYR A 80 -17.59 -3.53 21.92
N GLY A 81 -17.05 -2.64 21.08
CA GLY A 81 -16.90 -1.20 21.40
C GLY A 81 -15.46 -0.74 21.66
N ASP A 82 -14.51 -1.67 21.82
CA ASP A 82 -13.08 -1.36 21.92
C ASP A 82 -12.55 -0.80 20.59
N GLN A 83 -11.63 0.18 20.68
CA GLN A 83 -10.87 0.71 19.53
C GLN A 83 -10.25 -0.41 18.70
N CYS A 84 -9.93 -1.55 19.30
CA CYS A 84 -9.41 -2.75 18.66
C CYS A 84 -10.26 -3.30 17.50
N PHE A 85 -11.55 -2.95 17.43
CA PHE A 85 -12.46 -3.34 16.36
C PHE A 85 -12.67 -2.27 15.27
N THR A 86 -11.97 -1.13 15.37
CA THR A 86 -12.08 -0.05 14.39
C THR A 86 -11.14 -0.26 13.20
N ILE A 87 -11.55 0.24 12.03
CA ILE A 87 -10.70 0.30 10.83
C ILE A 87 -9.46 1.13 11.12
N TYR A 88 -9.59 2.22 11.88
CA TYR A 88 -8.46 3.06 12.29
C TYR A 88 -7.39 2.23 13.01
N LYS A 89 -7.78 1.43 14.00
CA LYS A 89 -6.83 0.57 14.71
C LYS A 89 -6.24 -0.53 13.83
N TRP A 90 -7.00 -1.03 12.86
CA TRP A 90 -6.48 -1.94 11.85
C TRP A 90 -5.40 -1.28 10.99
N LEU A 91 -5.60 -0.03 10.57
CA LEU A 91 -4.61 0.75 9.81
C LEU A 91 -3.34 1.01 10.62
N GLU A 92 -3.45 1.38 11.90
CA GLU A 92 -2.26 1.51 12.78
C GLU A 92 -1.46 0.21 12.87
N ARG A 93 -2.17 -0.93 12.96
CA ARG A 93 -1.53 -2.26 13.02
C ARG A 93 -0.91 -2.64 11.68
N LEU A 94 -1.53 -2.26 10.56
CA LEU A 94 -0.99 -2.47 9.22
C LEU A 94 0.31 -1.69 9.06
N GLU A 95 0.33 -0.42 9.45
CA GLU A 95 1.51 0.44 9.40
C GLU A 95 2.63 -0.11 10.28
N ALA A 96 2.32 -0.51 11.51
CA ALA A 96 3.32 -1.10 12.40
C ALA A 96 3.92 -2.41 11.86
N ALA A 97 3.13 -3.22 11.16
CA ALA A 97 3.56 -4.52 10.64
C ALA A 97 4.28 -4.44 9.29
N THR A 98 3.95 -3.45 8.45
CA THR A 98 4.35 -3.44 7.03
C THR A 98 4.86 -2.08 6.55
N GLY A 99 4.82 -1.04 7.37
CA GLY A 99 5.17 0.34 6.99
C GLY A 99 4.20 1.01 6.02
N ILE A 100 3.14 0.32 5.58
CA ILE A 100 2.09 0.93 4.74
C ILE A 100 1.18 1.80 5.58
N SER A 101 0.94 3.01 5.09
CA SER A 101 -0.03 3.96 5.65
C SER A 101 -0.80 4.65 4.53
N ARG A 102 -1.85 5.41 4.87
CA ARG A 102 -2.68 6.16 3.90
C ARG A 102 -1.90 7.03 2.93
N ASN A 103 -0.72 7.49 3.32
CA ASN A 103 0.14 8.35 2.51
C ASN A 103 1.38 7.60 1.97
N ASN A 104 1.47 6.29 2.20
CA ASN A 104 2.61 5.46 1.84
C ASN A 104 2.14 4.04 1.47
N GLY A 105 1.82 3.82 0.20
CA GLY A 105 1.48 2.48 -0.33
C GLY A 105 0.05 2.00 -0.05
N LEU A 106 -0.80 2.78 0.59
CA LEU A 106 -2.23 2.47 0.73
C LEU A 106 -3.04 3.37 -0.21
N TYR A 107 -3.82 2.75 -1.09
CA TYR A 107 -4.74 3.47 -1.98
C TYR A 107 -6.17 3.02 -1.73
N GLU A 108 -7.06 3.98 -1.53
CA GLU A 108 -8.50 3.72 -1.55
C GLU A 108 -8.96 3.77 -3.01
N CYS A 109 -9.60 2.71 -3.49
CA CYS A 109 -10.06 2.59 -4.86
C CYS A 109 -11.48 2.01 -4.89
N GLU A 110 -12.16 2.16 -6.01
CA GLU A 110 -13.46 1.56 -6.24
C GLU A 110 -13.33 0.39 -7.23
N ARG A 111 -14.00 -0.72 -6.94
CA ARG A 111 -14.18 -1.80 -7.92
C ARG A 111 -15.21 -1.37 -8.97
N ARG A 112 -15.24 -2.09 -10.11
CA ARG A 112 -16.22 -1.82 -11.19
C ARG A 112 -17.69 -1.87 -10.76
N ASP A 113 -17.98 -2.55 -9.65
CA ASP A 113 -19.31 -2.70 -9.07
C ASP A 113 -19.66 -1.61 -8.05
N GLY A 114 -18.82 -0.58 -7.91
CA GLY A 114 -19.03 0.50 -6.93
C GLY A 114 -18.49 0.19 -5.54
N MET A 115 -17.93 -1.00 -5.30
CA MET A 115 -17.51 -1.40 -3.97
C MET A 115 -16.14 -0.78 -3.61
N PRO A 116 -16.03 -0.05 -2.48
CA PRO A 116 -14.77 0.50 -2.04
C PRO A 116 -13.81 -0.60 -1.56
N ILE A 117 -12.56 -0.50 -1.98
CA ILE A 117 -11.47 -1.40 -1.66
C ILE A 117 -10.22 -0.63 -1.23
N LEU A 118 -9.40 -1.28 -0.43
CA LEU A 118 -8.05 -0.84 -0.12
C LEU A 118 -7.05 -1.66 -0.93
N MET A 119 -6.23 -0.98 -1.72
CA MET A 119 -5.08 -1.54 -2.42
C MET A 119 -3.82 -1.27 -1.59
N LEU A 120 -3.07 -2.34 -1.29
CA LEU A 120 -1.86 -2.32 -0.47
C LEU A 120 -0.66 -2.59 -1.38
N VAL A 121 0.13 -1.57 -1.69
CA VAL A 121 1.27 -1.64 -2.62
C VAL A 121 2.54 -2.05 -1.88
N ILE A 122 3.08 -3.20 -2.26
CA ILE A 122 4.19 -3.87 -1.60
C ILE A 122 5.51 -3.45 -2.22
N ALA A 123 5.54 -3.40 -3.55
CA ALA A 123 6.70 -3.02 -4.34
C ALA A 123 6.26 -2.30 -5.61
N CYS A 124 7.13 -1.46 -6.17
CA CYS A 124 6.86 -0.68 -7.38
C CYS A 124 7.96 -0.84 -8.42
N SER A 125 7.59 -0.75 -9.70
CA SER A 125 8.54 -0.63 -10.79
C SER A 125 7.98 0.15 -11.96
N ASP A 126 8.86 0.82 -12.70
CA ASP A 126 8.56 1.45 -13.97
C ASP A 126 8.13 0.43 -15.04
N LYS A 127 8.59 -0.83 -14.96
CA LYS A 127 8.25 -1.90 -15.91
C LYS A 127 7.79 -3.16 -15.18
N VAL A 128 6.94 -3.95 -15.83
CA VAL A 128 6.47 -5.23 -15.26
C VAL A 128 7.64 -6.20 -15.05
N ASP A 129 8.56 -6.28 -16.02
CA ASP A 129 9.67 -7.24 -16.00
C ASP A 129 10.70 -6.97 -14.90
N THR A 130 10.74 -5.74 -14.38
CA THR A 130 11.66 -5.30 -13.32
C THR A 130 10.94 -5.13 -11.98
N LEU A 131 9.70 -5.62 -11.86
CA LEU A 131 8.93 -5.51 -10.63
C LEU A 131 9.53 -6.38 -9.52
N PRO A 132 9.96 -5.78 -8.38
CA PRO A 132 10.55 -6.54 -7.29
C PRO A 132 9.55 -7.49 -6.63
N HIS A 133 10.02 -8.64 -6.14
CA HIS A 133 9.23 -9.65 -5.44
C HIS A 133 9.78 -9.95 -4.02
N PRO A 134 9.81 -8.93 -3.13
CA PRO A 134 10.49 -9.02 -1.83
C PRO A 134 9.84 -10.05 -0.90
N LYS A 135 10.43 -11.24 -0.82
CA LYS A 135 9.84 -12.41 -0.13
C LYS A 135 9.48 -12.15 1.33
N LYS A 136 10.38 -11.51 2.10
CA LYS A 136 10.15 -11.19 3.52
C LYS A 136 8.96 -10.24 3.71
N ARG A 137 8.89 -9.19 2.89
CA ARG A 137 7.79 -8.24 2.91
C ARG A 137 6.48 -8.91 2.50
N ILE A 138 6.47 -9.69 1.42
CA ILE A 138 5.29 -10.49 1.01
C ILE A 138 4.81 -11.38 2.15
N GLN A 139 5.74 -12.05 2.86
CA GLN A 139 5.38 -12.87 4.01
C GLN A 139 4.75 -12.06 5.15
N ALA A 140 5.29 -10.88 5.48
CA ALA A 140 4.71 -9.99 6.47
C ALA A 140 3.26 -9.58 6.12
N PHE A 141 2.98 -9.31 4.83
CA PHE A 141 1.62 -9.06 4.36
C PHE A 141 0.72 -10.29 4.47
N LYS A 142 1.20 -11.47 4.09
CA LYS A 142 0.44 -12.73 4.22
C LYS A 142 0.05 -13.02 5.66
N ASP A 143 0.99 -12.84 6.58
CA ASP A 143 0.78 -13.04 8.02
C ASP A 143 -0.22 -12.03 8.58
N PHE A 144 -0.09 -10.75 8.21
CA PHE A 144 -0.98 -9.69 8.65
C PHE A 144 -2.42 -9.88 8.13
N LEU A 145 -2.56 -10.15 6.82
CA LEU A 145 -3.83 -10.35 6.15
C LEU A 145 -4.42 -11.74 6.37
N ARG A 146 -3.67 -12.66 7.02
CA ARG A 146 -4.03 -14.06 7.24
C ARG A 146 -4.44 -14.76 5.94
N THR A 147 -3.65 -14.53 4.88
CA THR A 147 -3.93 -15.06 3.54
C THR A 147 -2.77 -15.91 3.04
N LYS A 148 -3.09 -16.92 2.23
CA LYS A 148 -2.11 -17.71 1.47
C LYS A 148 -1.94 -17.21 0.03
N LYS A 149 -2.74 -16.22 -0.39
CA LYS A 149 -2.72 -15.71 -1.76
C LYS A 149 -1.43 -14.92 -2.03
N GLU A 150 -0.91 -15.03 -3.25
CA GLU A 150 0.15 -14.16 -3.73
C GLU A 150 -0.39 -12.76 -4.06
N PRO A 151 0.46 -11.72 -3.99
CA PRO A 151 0.09 -10.41 -4.46
C PRO A 151 -0.05 -10.40 -5.99
N MET A 152 -0.79 -9.43 -6.50
CA MET A 152 -1.07 -9.28 -7.93
C MET A 152 -0.40 -8.05 -8.49
N VAL A 153 0.02 -8.13 -9.74
CA VAL A 153 0.54 -6.98 -10.47
C VAL A 153 -0.61 -6.06 -10.89
N LYS A 154 -0.46 -4.76 -10.64
CA LYS A 154 -1.40 -3.71 -11.08
C LYS A 154 -0.65 -2.56 -11.72
N GLN A 155 -1.13 -2.12 -12.87
CA GLN A 155 -0.75 -0.82 -13.41
C GLN A 155 -1.42 0.27 -12.57
N ILE A 156 -0.63 1.11 -11.92
CA ILE A 156 -1.09 2.26 -11.16
C ILE A 156 -1.02 3.46 -12.09
N ARG A 157 -2.21 3.92 -12.49
CA ARG A 157 -2.36 5.06 -13.40
C ARG A 157 -2.31 6.35 -12.61
N GLN A 158 -1.42 7.26 -13.01
CA GLN A 158 -1.45 8.61 -12.48
C GLN A 158 -2.73 9.30 -12.97
N PRO A 159 -3.45 10.05 -12.12
CA PRO A 159 -4.60 10.82 -12.57
C PRO A 159 -4.17 11.70 -13.74
N ARG A 160 -4.79 11.50 -14.91
CA ARG A 160 -4.65 12.45 -16.00
C ARG A 160 -5.38 13.70 -15.55
N MET A 161 -4.64 14.75 -15.18
CA MET A 161 -5.28 16.05 -15.04
C MET A 161 -5.82 16.38 -16.43
N TYR A 162 -7.16 16.40 -16.52
CA TYR A 162 -7.97 16.58 -17.74
C TYR A 162 -8.11 15.33 -18.63
N SER A 163 -9.24 14.66 -18.49
CA SER A 163 -9.95 14.02 -19.60
C SER A 163 -11.21 14.83 -19.85
N GLY A 164 -11.11 15.82 -20.73
CA GLY A 164 -12.26 16.43 -21.41
C GLY A 164 -12.63 15.58 -22.63
#